data_AF-A0A9P6WED9-F1
#
_entry.id   AF-A0A9P6WED9-F1
#
_cell.length_a   1.000
_cell.length_b   1.000
_cell.length_c   1.000
_cell.angle_alpha   90.00
_cell.angle_beta   90.00
_cell.angle_gamma   90.00
#
_symmetry.space_group_name_H-M   'P 1'
#
loop_
_entity.id
_entity.type
_entity.pdbx_description
1 polymer ?
#
loop_
_entity_poly.entity_id
_entity_poly.type
_entity_poly.pdbx_seq_one_letter_code
_entity_poly.pdbx_strand_id
1 'polypeptide(L)'
;MEITRVYRIKKNQHIGYTRDTLVFDVNNSKINLEIEQCINSVTLNSDTKNQHITEIVNAQILVLLKDVLKILGKERNITINICLFKKDTIKLWFWNEQLSSIIHTTYPHLYFECSFIVTLQSNIDRQYYQDNSSMLNTFQKIITENEDATLTKNNEEEKEHLIKLILLEICNENQLKDEDIELVVTNYSSLNEIIRDC
;
A
#
# COMPACT_ATOMS: atom_id res chain seq x y z
N MET A 1 -10.24 2.40 16.11
CA MET A 1 -9.82 1.21 15.33
C MET A 1 -9.32 0.16 16.32
N GLU A 2 -9.45 -1.12 15.99
CA GLU A 2 -9.07 -2.22 16.90
C GLU A 2 -8.34 -3.33 16.14
N ILE A 3 -7.20 -3.79 16.66
CA ILE A 3 -6.47 -4.93 16.12
C ILE A 3 -7.23 -6.21 16.52
N THR A 4 -7.80 -6.88 15.53
CA THR A 4 -8.58 -8.11 15.72
C THR A 4 -7.74 -9.38 15.58
N ARG A 5 -6.68 -9.33 14.78
CA ARG A 5 -5.79 -10.47 14.53
C ARG A 5 -4.40 -9.98 14.13
N VAL A 6 -3.39 -10.73 14.54
CA VAL A 6 -2.00 -10.54 14.13
C VAL A 6 -1.46 -11.87 13.62
N TYR A 7 -0.80 -11.86 12.46
CA TYR A 7 -0.12 -13.03 11.93
C TYR A 7 1.11 -12.63 11.12
N ARG A 8 2.03 -13.58 10.92
CA ARG A 8 3.28 -13.35 10.21
C ARG A 8 3.27 -14.09 8.88
N ILE A 9 3.58 -13.36 7.82
CA ILE A 9 3.98 -13.92 6.53
C ILE A 9 5.49 -14.02 6.56
N LYS A 10 6.01 -15.23 6.48
CA LYS A 10 7.46 -15.47 6.46
C LYS A 10 7.99 -15.16 5.08
N LYS A 11 9.18 -14.55 5.02
CA LYS A 11 9.89 -14.39 3.75
C LYS A 11 10.07 -15.74 3.07
N ASN A 12 9.79 -15.80 1.78
CA ASN A 12 10.14 -16.95 0.97
C ASN A 12 11.62 -16.81 0.59
N GLN A 13 12.49 -17.72 1.03
CA GLN A 13 13.94 -17.60 0.79
C GLN A 13 14.33 -17.88 -0.67
N HIS A 14 13.45 -18.51 -1.46
CA HIS A 14 13.70 -18.89 -2.85
C HIS A 14 13.32 -17.80 -3.85
N ILE A 15 12.73 -16.72 -3.38
CA ILE A 15 12.25 -15.60 -4.16
C ILE A 15 12.75 -14.36 -3.42
N GLY A 16 13.27 -13.33 -4.08
CA GLY A 16 14.06 -12.25 -3.43
C GLY A 16 13.31 -11.30 -2.48
N TYR A 17 12.31 -11.78 -1.76
CA TYR A 17 11.68 -11.09 -0.64
C TYR A 17 12.62 -11.02 0.55
N THR A 18 13.10 -9.81 0.85
CA THR A 18 14.20 -9.61 1.81
C THR A 18 13.75 -9.56 3.27
N ARG A 19 12.43 -9.44 3.54
CA ARG A 19 11.88 -9.17 4.87
C ARG A 19 10.63 -10.00 5.17
N ASP A 20 10.46 -10.38 6.43
CA ASP A 20 9.17 -10.90 6.91
C ASP A 20 8.11 -9.79 6.86
N THR A 21 6.84 -10.18 6.84
CA THR A 21 5.72 -9.24 6.99
C THR A 21 4.88 -9.60 8.21
N LEU A 22 4.69 -8.66 9.13
CA LEU A 22 3.73 -8.77 10.21
C LEU A 22 2.43 -8.09 9.77
N VAL A 23 1.35 -8.87 9.72
CA VAL A 23 0.04 -8.41 9.26
C VAL A 23 -0.87 -8.18 10.46
N PHE A 24 -1.44 -6.99 10.54
CA PHE A 24 -2.40 -6.54 11.54
C PHE A 24 -3.75 -6.37 10.87
N ASP A 25 -4.66 -7.29 11.16
CA ASP A 25 -6.05 -7.24 10.73
C ASP A 25 -6.82 -6.30 11.68
N VAL A 26 -7.30 -5.18 11.15
CA VAL A 26 -7.84 -4.05 11.92
C VAL A 26 -9.29 -3.77 11.55
N ASN A 27 -10.16 -3.80 12.56
CA ASN A 27 -11.53 -3.36 12.42
C ASN A 27 -11.59 -1.83 12.41
N ASN A 28 -11.96 -1.26 11.26
CA ASN A 28 -12.15 0.16 11.03
C ASN A 28 -13.62 0.60 10.94
N SER A 29 -14.58 -0.28 11.25
CA SER A 29 -16.02 0.01 11.09
C SER A 29 -16.49 1.27 11.82
N LYS A 30 -15.97 1.52 13.03
CA LYS A 30 -16.34 2.70 13.82
C LYS A 30 -15.84 4.01 13.20
N ILE A 31 -14.58 4.04 12.74
CA ILE A 31 -14.03 5.26 12.13
C ILE A 31 -14.72 5.55 10.79
N ASN A 32 -15.07 4.51 10.02
CA ASN A 32 -15.78 4.70 8.75
C ASN A 32 -17.14 5.36 8.97
N LEU A 33 -17.87 4.94 10.01
CA LEU A 33 -19.15 5.53 10.37
C LEU A 33 -19.00 7.00 10.78
N GLU A 34 -17.97 7.34 11.55
CA GLU A 34 -17.65 8.72 11.93
C GLU A 34 -17.30 9.59 10.70
N ILE A 35 -16.52 9.05 9.77
CA ILE A 35 -16.17 9.72 8.50
C ILE A 35 -17.42 9.92 7.63
N GLU A 36 -18.26 8.90 7.47
CA GLU A 36 -19.51 8.98 6.69
C GLU A 36 -20.45 10.05 7.26
N GLN A 37 -20.55 10.14 8.59
CA GLN A 37 -21.32 11.20 9.26
C GLN A 37 -20.73 12.59 8.98
N CYS A 38 -19.40 12.74 8.96
CA CYS A 38 -18.75 14.00 8.61
C CYS A 38 -19.03 14.42 7.16
N ILE A 39 -18.89 13.48 6.21
CA ILE A 39 -19.13 13.73 4.78
C ILE A 39 -20.58 14.16 4.55
N ASN A 40 -21.53 13.49 5.19
CA ASN A 40 -22.96 13.75 5.05
C ASN A 40 -23.47 14.93 5.90
N SER A 41 -22.61 15.55 6.70
CA SER A 41 -22.99 16.72 7.50
C SER A 41 -23.35 17.90 6.59
N VAL A 42 -24.60 18.37 6.67
CA VAL A 42 -25.11 19.50 5.87
C VAL A 42 -24.55 20.83 6.36
N THR A 43 -24.04 20.89 7.59
CA THR A 43 -23.63 22.13 8.26
C THR A 43 -22.17 22.53 7.99
N LEU A 44 -21.35 21.62 7.48
CA LEU A 44 -19.93 21.87 7.22
C LEU A 44 -19.66 22.11 5.73
N ASN A 45 -18.83 23.10 5.42
CA ASN A 45 -18.29 23.27 4.07
C ASN A 45 -17.23 22.18 3.76
N SER A 46 -16.86 22.04 2.48
CA SER A 46 -15.95 20.98 2.01
C SER A 46 -14.58 20.99 2.71
N ASP A 47 -13.97 22.17 2.88
CA ASP A 47 -12.63 22.27 3.45
C ASP A 47 -12.61 21.88 4.92
N THR A 48 -13.63 22.29 5.68
CA THR A 48 -13.77 21.92 7.09
C THR A 48 -14.01 20.42 7.26
N LYS A 49 -14.77 19.79 6.34
CA LYS A 49 -14.94 18.33 6.32
C LYS A 49 -13.62 17.61 6.09
N ASN A 50 -12.84 18.05 5.09
CA ASN A 50 -11.55 17.44 4.77
C ASN A 50 -10.56 17.57 5.93
N GLN A 51 -10.51 18.74 6.57
CA GLN A 51 -9.71 18.95 7.77
C GLN A 51 -10.15 17.99 8.89
N HIS A 52 -11.45 17.91 9.17
CA HIS A 52 -11.95 17.06 10.24
C HIS A 52 -11.72 15.55 9.97
N ILE A 53 -11.89 15.11 8.72
CA ILE A 53 -11.57 13.74 8.29
C ILE A 53 -10.09 13.44 8.51
N THR A 54 -9.20 14.38 8.15
CA THR A 54 -7.76 14.25 8.36
C THR A 54 -7.43 14.11 9.85
N GLU A 55 -8.06 14.93 10.70
CA GLU A 55 -7.89 14.86 12.16
C GLU A 55 -8.35 13.52 12.74
N ILE A 56 -9.52 13.02 12.32
CA ILE A 56 -10.07 11.73 12.74
C ILE A 56 -9.12 10.59 12.34
N VAL A 57 -8.70 10.56 11.07
CA VAL A 57 -7.78 9.53 10.55
C VAL A 57 -6.46 9.56 11.30
N ASN A 58 -5.86 10.75 11.48
CA ASN A 58 -4.56 10.89 12.14
C ASN A 58 -4.61 10.48 13.61
N ALA A 59 -5.67 10.86 14.33
CA ALA A 59 -5.87 10.43 15.71
C ALA A 59 -5.98 8.91 15.83
N GLN A 60 -6.72 8.26 14.94
CA GLN A 60 -6.90 6.80 14.96
C GLN A 60 -5.63 6.05 14.54
N ILE A 61 -4.86 6.55 13.57
CA ILE A 61 -3.55 6.00 13.21
C ILE A 61 -2.59 6.07 14.41
N LEU A 62 -2.54 7.20 15.12
CA LEU A 62 -1.70 7.36 16.31
C LEU A 62 -2.06 6.37 17.42
N VAL A 63 -3.36 6.15 17.67
CA VAL A 63 -3.82 5.14 18.63
C VAL A 63 -3.41 3.74 18.18
N LEU A 64 -3.65 3.39 16.92
CA LEU A 64 -3.30 2.08 16.37
C LEU A 64 -1.79 1.82 16.43
N LEU A 65 -0.96 2.80 16.06
CA LEU A 65 0.50 2.68 16.08
C LEU A 65 1.03 2.41 17.49
N LYS A 66 0.42 2.98 18.53
CA LYS A 66 0.80 2.68 19.92
C LYS A 66 0.62 1.19 20.25
N ASP A 67 -0.44 0.57 19.75
CA ASP A 67 -0.69 -0.85 20.01
C ASP A 67 0.15 -1.76 19.10
N VAL A 68 0.34 -1.39 17.83
CA VAL A 68 1.29 -2.05 16.92
C VAL A 68 2.69 -2.05 17.52
N LEU A 69 3.13 -0.93 18.10
CA LEU A 69 4.46 -0.82 18.70
C LEU A 69 4.67 -1.72 19.92
N LYS A 70 3.65 -1.86 20.77
CA LYS A 70 3.71 -2.80 21.91
C LYS A 70 3.91 -4.23 21.42
N ILE A 71 3.29 -4.59 20.30
CA ILE A 71 3.37 -5.94 19.72
C ILE A 71 4.70 -6.13 18.96
N LEU A 72 5.16 -5.11 18.24
CA LEU A 72 6.41 -5.13 17.47
C LEU A 72 7.64 -5.30 18.36
N GLY A 73 7.63 -4.73 19.57
CA GLY A 73 8.73 -4.82 20.52
C GLY A 73 10.02 -4.26 19.96
N LYS A 74 11.03 -5.11 19.78
CA LYS A 74 12.37 -4.75 19.27
C LYS A 74 12.64 -5.26 17.85
N GLU A 75 11.63 -5.74 17.15
CA GLU A 75 11.84 -6.22 15.78
C GLU A 75 12.24 -5.08 14.85
N ARG A 76 13.10 -5.41 13.88
CA ARG A 76 13.72 -4.50 12.90
C ARG A 76 13.75 -5.21 11.56
N ASN A 77 13.83 -4.44 10.47
CA ASN A 77 13.91 -4.94 9.10
C ASN A 77 12.70 -5.84 8.74
N ILE A 78 11.51 -5.40 9.13
CA ILE A 78 10.23 -6.09 8.90
C ILE A 78 9.25 -5.16 8.21
N THR A 79 8.37 -5.72 7.38
CA THR A 79 7.23 -5.01 6.81
C THR A 79 6.03 -5.12 7.75
N ILE A 80 5.39 -4.00 8.05
CA ILE A 80 4.18 -3.90 8.86
C ILE A 80 3.02 -3.60 7.92
N ASN A 81 2.13 -4.56 7.75
CA ASN A 81 0.92 -4.40 6.95
C ASN A 81 -0.29 -4.21 7.86
N ILE A 82 -0.92 -3.04 7.79
CA ILE A 82 -2.18 -2.73 8.45
C ILE A 82 -3.32 -3.02 7.47
N CYS A 83 -4.05 -4.11 7.71
CA CYS A 83 -5.17 -4.56 6.88
C CYS A 83 -6.50 -4.03 7.44
N LEU A 84 -7.17 -3.15 6.71
CA LEU A 84 -8.49 -2.62 7.07
C LEU A 84 -9.62 -3.58 6.63
N PHE A 85 -10.60 -3.83 7.50
CA PHE A 85 -11.68 -4.81 7.27
C PHE A 85 -12.62 -4.45 6.12
N LYS A 86 -12.96 -3.18 5.97
CA LYS A 86 -13.87 -2.74 4.91
C LYS A 86 -13.14 -1.90 3.87
N LYS A 87 -13.61 -2.01 2.63
CA LYS A 87 -13.29 -1.11 1.53
C LYS A 87 -14.18 0.12 1.72
N ASP A 88 -13.58 1.23 2.12
CA ASP A 88 -14.35 2.36 2.63
C ASP A 88 -14.16 3.63 1.81
N THR A 89 -15.19 4.45 1.96
CA THR A 89 -15.38 5.91 1.88
C THR A 89 -14.13 6.80 1.69
N ILE A 90 -12.94 6.38 2.14
CA ILE A 90 -11.66 7.04 1.91
C ILE A 90 -10.71 6.11 1.14
N LYS A 91 -10.10 6.63 0.08
CA LYS A 91 -9.15 5.90 -0.76
C LYS A 91 -7.91 5.43 0.03
N LEU A 92 -7.37 4.27 -0.33
CA LEU A 92 -6.19 3.68 0.34
C LEU A 92 -4.93 4.56 0.26
N TRP A 93 -4.75 5.32 -0.83
CA TRP A 93 -3.61 6.22 -0.96
C TRP A 93 -3.58 7.25 0.19
N PHE A 94 -4.75 7.78 0.57
CA PHE A 94 -4.85 8.76 1.65
C PHE A 94 -4.45 8.16 3.00
N TRP A 95 -4.86 6.92 3.28
CA TRP A 95 -4.43 6.21 4.49
C TRP A 95 -2.92 5.99 4.53
N ASN A 96 -2.32 5.62 3.41
CA ASN A 96 -0.87 5.41 3.30
C ASN A 96 -0.10 6.73 3.43
N GLU A 97 -0.61 7.82 2.85
CA GLU A 97 -0.03 9.16 2.98
C GLU A 97 -0.03 9.62 4.45
N GLN A 98 -1.18 9.55 5.12
CA GLN A 98 -1.29 9.95 6.53
C GLN A 98 -0.42 9.06 7.43
N LEU A 99 -0.39 7.75 7.19
CA LEU A 99 0.47 6.83 7.94
C LEU A 99 1.95 7.18 7.77
N SER A 100 2.39 7.39 6.53
CA SER A 100 3.78 7.75 6.22
C SER A 100 4.18 9.06 6.90
N SER A 101 3.33 10.08 6.81
CA SER A 101 3.53 11.38 7.46
C SER A 101 3.66 11.25 8.98
N ILE A 102 2.75 10.50 9.62
CA ILE A 102 2.77 10.28 11.08
C ILE A 102 4.02 9.51 11.51
N ILE A 103 4.40 8.47 10.79
CA ILE A 103 5.60 7.68 11.13
C ILE A 103 6.86 8.53 10.97
N HIS A 104 6.96 9.29 9.87
CA HIS A 104 8.10 10.16 9.62
C HIS A 104 8.27 11.23 10.70
N THR A 105 7.17 11.86 11.12
CA THR A 105 7.17 12.96 12.09
C THR A 105 7.24 12.50 13.56
N THR A 106 6.51 11.45 13.91
CA THR A 106 6.31 11.03 15.31
C THR A 106 7.21 9.85 15.70
N TYR A 107 7.53 8.96 14.76
CA TYR A 107 8.32 7.76 15.00
C TYR A 107 9.47 7.60 13.99
N PRO A 108 10.37 8.60 13.86
CA PRO A 108 11.39 8.62 12.81
C PRO A 108 12.34 7.42 12.86
N HIS A 109 12.56 6.83 14.03
CA HIS A 109 13.37 5.61 14.15
C HIS A 109 12.74 4.42 13.42
N LEU A 110 11.41 4.24 13.52
CA LEU A 110 10.70 3.16 12.82
C LEU A 110 10.70 3.37 11.31
N TYR A 111 10.67 4.62 10.86
CA TYR A 111 10.69 4.98 9.44
C TYR A 111 11.91 4.38 8.72
N PHE A 112 13.07 4.35 9.40
CA PHE A 112 14.30 3.77 8.84
C PHE A 112 14.41 2.26 9.07
N GLU A 113 13.77 1.73 10.11
CA GLU A 113 13.95 0.35 10.56
C GLU A 113 12.88 -0.62 10.01
N CYS A 114 11.69 -0.13 9.68
CA CYS A 114 10.54 -0.92 9.27
C CYS A 114 9.84 -0.27 8.06
N SER A 115 9.24 -1.10 7.22
CA SER A 115 8.38 -0.62 6.13
C SER A 115 6.93 -0.71 6.57
N PHE A 116 6.10 0.29 6.26
CA PHE A 116 4.69 0.29 6.64
C PHE A 116 3.80 0.43 5.41
N ILE A 117 2.68 -0.29 5.40
CA ILE A 117 1.68 -0.21 4.33
C ILE A 117 0.29 -0.45 4.90
N VAL A 118 -0.71 0.26 4.38
CA VAL A 118 -2.13 0.01 4.61
C VAL A 118 -2.70 -0.71 3.40
N THR A 119 -3.34 -1.86 3.64
CA THR A 119 -4.06 -2.62 2.62
C THR A 119 -5.49 -2.94 3.09
N LEU A 120 -6.30 -3.53 2.20
CA LEU A 120 -7.60 -4.07 2.58
C LEU A 120 -7.48 -5.54 2.97
N GLN A 121 -8.28 -5.95 3.94
CA GLN A 121 -8.43 -7.35 4.26
C GLN A 121 -9.01 -8.09 3.04
N SER A 122 -8.43 -9.25 2.75
CA SER A 122 -8.93 -10.15 1.73
C SER A 122 -9.08 -11.54 2.35
N ASN A 123 -9.98 -12.34 1.78
CA ASN A 123 -10.15 -13.74 2.19
C ASN A 123 -9.04 -14.66 1.65
N ILE A 124 -8.08 -14.09 0.90
CA ILE A 124 -6.99 -14.85 0.27
C ILE A 124 -5.93 -15.13 1.32
N ASP A 125 -5.47 -16.38 1.38
CA ASP A 125 -4.28 -16.73 2.16
C ASP A 125 -3.05 -16.10 1.49
N ARG A 126 -2.56 -15.02 2.10
CA ARG A 126 -1.44 -14.23 1.60
C ARG A 126 -0.12 -14.99 1.63
N GLN A 127 0.07 -15.92 2.57
CA GLN A 127 1.26 -16.76 2.60
C GLN A 127 1.21 -17.76 1.45
N TYR A 128 0.07 -18.44 1.28
CA TYR A 128 -0.10 -19.37 0.15
C TYR A 128 0.08 -18.66 -1.20
N TYR A 129 -0.50 -17.48 -1.39
CA TYR A 129 -0.33 -16.70 -2.61
C TYR A 129 1.14 -16.30 -2.84
N GLN A 130 1.84 -15.86 -1.79
CA GLN A 130 3.26 -15.52 -1.87
C GLN A 130 4.10 -16.73 -2.32
N ASP A 131 3.80 -17.92 -1.81
CA ASP A 131 4.62 -19.11 -2.06
C ASP A 131 4.31 -19.77 -3.40
N ASN A 132 3.08 -19.65 -3.91
CA ASN A 132 2.59 -20.43 -5.04
C ASN A 132 2.23 -19.60 -6.29
N SER A 133 2.22 -18.27 -6.21
CA SER A 133 1.90 -17.43 -7.37
C SER A 133 3.08 -17.39 -8.35
N SER A 134 2.97 -18.13 -9.46
CA SER A 134 3.99 -18.15 -10.51
C SER A 134 4.30 -16.76 -11.06
N MET A 135 3.27 -15.91 -11.22
CA MET A 135 3.43 -14.53 -11.68
C MET A 135 4.24 -13.68 -10.70
N LEU A 136 3.91 -13.75 -9.40
CA LEU A 136 4.63 -13.01 -8.36
C LEU A 136 6.08 -13.47 -8.27
N ASN A 137 6.31 -14.79 -8.36
CA ASN A 137 7.64 -15.37 -8.27
C ASN A 137 8.52 -14.95 -9.45
N THR A 138 7.96 -14.92 -10.67
CA THR A 138 8.64 -14.42 -11.87
C THR A 138 8.95 -12.92 -11.75
N PHE A 139 7.98 -12.11 -11.33
CA PHE A 139 8.18 -10.67 -11.14
C PHE A 139 9.26 -10.36 -10.12
N GLN A 140 9.25 -11.04 -8.98
CA GLN A 140 10.25 -10.87 -7.94
C GLN A 140 11.63 -11.33 -8.40
N LYS A 141 11.72 -12.47 -9.12
CA LYS A 141 12.96 -12.94 -9.72
C LYS A 141 13.56 -11.90 -10.68
N ILE A 142 12.74 -11.26 -11.52
CA ILE A 142 13.17 -10.20 -12.42
C ILE A 142 13.73 -8.99 -11.64
N ILE A 143 13.06 -8.56 -10.57
CA ILE A 143 13.53 -7.41 -9.78
C ILE A 143 14.84 -7.74 -9.06
N THR A 144 14.98 -8.95 -8.50
CA THR A 144 16.17 -9.36 -7.74
C THR A 144 17.37 -9.69 -8.62
N GLU A 145 17.18 -10.30 -9.79
CA GLU A 145 18.27 -10.65 -10.72
C GLU A 145 18.76 -9.45 -11.56
N ASN A 146 18.00 -8.36 -11.64
CA ASN A 146 18.42 -7.11 -12.30
C ASN A 146 19.41 -6.27 -11.48
N GLU A 147 19.79 -6.67 -10.26
CA GLU A 147 20.85 -5.98 -9.51
C GLU A 147 22.27 -6.33 -10.00
N ASP A 148 22.47 -7.43 -10.76
CA ASP A 148 23.81 -7.85 -11.23
C ASP A 148 23.90 -8.39 -12.69
N ALA A 149 22.79 -8.51 -13.46
CA ALA A 149 22.84 -9.10 -14.80
C ALA A 149 22.79 -8.06 -15.94
N THR A 150 23.85 -8.02 -16.76
CA THR A 150 23.84 -7.40 -18.10
C THR A 150 22.60 -7.83 -18.89
N LEU A 151 21.73 -6.86 -19.20
CA LEU A 151 20.49 -7.01 -19.97
C LEU A 151 20.75 -7.63 -21.35
N THR A 152 20.26 -8.86 -21.57
CA THR A 152 20.13 -9.45 -22.91
C THR A 152 18.78 -9.08 -23.54
N LYS A 153 18.79 -8.77 -24.85
CA LYS A 153 17.66 -8.31 -25.68
C LYS A 153 16.32 -9.06 -25.50
N ASN A 154 16.32 -10.35 -25.15
CA ASN A 154 15.06 -11.08 -24.90
C ASN A 154 14.30 -10.58 -23.65
N ASN A 155 14.99 -9.95 -22.69
CA ASN A 155 14.35 -9.36 -21.51
C ASN A 155 13.73 -7.98 -21.79
N GLU A 156 14.05 -7.33 -22.92
CA GLU A 156 13.46 -6.02 -23.26
C GLU A 156 12.01 -6.15 -23.70
N GLU A 157 11.68 -7.13 -24.55
CA GLU A 157 10.29 -7.38 -24.96
C GLU A 157 9.41 -7.84 -23.78
N GLU A 158 9.94 -8.68 -22.89
CA GLU A 158 9.21 -9.09 -21.68
C GLU A 158 9.03 -7.94 -20.69
N LYS A 159 10.05 -7.08 -20.52
CA LYS A 159 9.92 -5.85 -19.71
C LYS A 159 8.91 -4.88 -20.31
N GLU A 160 8.93 -4.69 -21.63
CA GLU A 160 7.97 -3.83 -22.32
C GLU A 160 6.54 -4.35 -22.17
N HIS A 161 6.36 -5.67 -22.25
CA HIS A 161 5.05 -6.30 -22.04
C HIS A 161 4.54 -6.10 -20.62
N LEU A 162 5.42 -6.25 -19.61
CA LEU A 162 5.06 -6.02 -18.21
C LEU A 162 4.74 -4.56 -17.92
N ILE A 163 5.49 -3.61 -18.48
CA ILE A 163 5.22 -2.18 -18.36
C ILE A 163 3.85 -1.83 -18.96
N LYS A 164 3.49 -2.41 -20.12
CA LYS A 164 2.18 -2.23 -20.74
C LYS A 164 1.03 -2.73 -19.86
N LEU A 165 1.20 -3.88 -19.21
CA LEU A 165 0.19 -4.42 -18.31
C LEU A 165 -0.03 -3.51 -17.09
N ILE A 166 1.06 -3.01 -16.48
CA ILE A 166 0.96 -2.11 -15.32
C ILE A 166 0.33 -0.77 -15.69
N LEU A 167 0.70 -0.20 -16.84
CA LEU A 167 0.08 1.02 -17.38
C LEU A 167 -1.42 0.85 -17.59
N LEU A 168 -1.83 -0.25 -18.22
CA LEU A 168 -3.25 -0.54 -18.45
C LEU A 168 -4.03 -0.72 -17.14
N GLU A 169 -3.41 -1.32 -16.13
CA GLU A 169 -4.02 -1.48 -14.81
C GLU A 169 -4.20 -0.12 -14.11
N ILE A 170 -3.18 0.74 -14.10
CA ILE A 170 -3.26 2.11 -13.57
C ILE A 170 -4.36 2.92 -14.28
N CYS A 171 -4.40 2.85 -15.62
CA CYS A 171 -5.40 3.56 -16.40
C CYS A 171 -6.83 3.05 -16.10
N ASN A 172 -7.00 1.73 -15.96
CA ASN A 172 -8.29 1.13 -15.61
C ASN A 172 -8.76 1.49 -14.20
N GLU A 173 -7.87 1.49 -13.22
CA GLU A 173 -8.18 1.88 -11.84
C GLU A 173 -8.62 3.35 -11.75
N ASN A 174 -8.09 4.19 -12.63
CA ASN A 174 -8.41 5.61 -12.74
C ASN A 174 -9.53 5.94 -13.74
N GLN A 175 -10.17 4.92 -14.33
CA GLN A 175 -11.26 5.06 -15.31
C GLN A 175 -10.88 5.93 -16.53
N LEU A 176 -9.61 5.89 -16.93
CA LEU A 176 -9.11 6.60 -18.11
C LEU A 176 -9.66 5.95 -19.38
N LYS A 177 -10.06 6.75 -20.37
CA LYS A 177 -10.47 6.25 -21.68
C LYS A 177 -9.25 6.03 -22.56
N ASP A 178 -9.41 5.27 -23.65
CA ASP A 178 -8.31 4.97 -24.59
C ASP A 178 -7.59 6.24 -25.09
N GLU A 179 -8.35 7.33 -25.29
CA GLU A 179 -7.86 8.66 -25.68
C GLU A 179 -6.95 9.31 -24.61
N ASP A 180 -7.21 9.03 -23.33
CA ASP A 180 -6.44 9.54 -22.19
C ASP A 180 -5.16 8.71 -21.96
N ILE A 181 -5.18 7.42 -22.32
CA ILE A 181 -4.00 6.54 -22.23
C ILE A 181 -2.90 7.02 -23.18
N GLU A 182 -3.26 7.46 -24.39
CA GLU A 182 -2.32 8.03 -25.36
C GLU A 182 -1.65 9.30 -24.80
N LEU A 183 -2.39 10.12 -24.07
CA LEU A 183 -1.88 11.32 -23.39
C LEU A 183 -0.96 10.98 -22.20
N VAL A 184 -1.23 9.92 -21.45
CA VAL A 184 -0.35 9.45 -20.37
C VAL A 184 0.97 8.94 -20.94
N VAL A 185 0.92 8.16 -22.02
CA VAL A 185 2.14 7.60 -22.65
C VAL A 185 2.99 8.67 -23.31
N THR A 186 2.40 9.76 -23.80
CA THR A 186 3.13 10.86 -24.45
C THR A 186 3.69 11.90 -23.49
N ASN A 187 3.06 12.12 -22.33
CA ASN A 187 3.47 13.16 -21.39
C ASN A 187 4.36 12.67 -20.23
N TYR A 188 4.44 11.36 -20.00
CA TYR A 188 5.28 10.78 -18.95
C TYR A 188 6.40 9.92 -19.54
N SER A 189 7.61 10.09 -19.02
CA SER A 189 8.82 9.46 -19.55
C SER A 189 9.11 8.11 -18.91
N SER A 190 8.45 7.79 -17.79
CA SER A 190 8.61 6.53 -17.08
C SER A 190 7.40 6.16 -16.25
N LEU A 191 7.25 4.85 -15.97
CA LEU A 191 6.21 4.32 -15.09
C LEU A 191 6.30 4.91 -13.66
N ASN A 192 7.51 5.21 -13.19
CA ASN A 192 7.71 5.81 -11.87
C ASN A 192 7.18 7.25 -11.80
N GLU A 193 7.22 8.00 -12.90
CA GLU A 193 6.61 9.34 -12.94
C GLU A 193 5.09 9.25 -12.89
N ILE A 194 4.51 8.28 -13.61
CA ILE A 194 3.05 8.04 -13.61
C ILE A 194 2.58 7.62 -12.21
N ILE A 195 3.26 6.65 -11.59
CA ILE A 195 2.90 6.15 -10.24
C ILE A 195 3.02 7.25 -9.17
N ARG A 196 3.95 8.19 -9.34
CA ARG A 196 4.13 9.28 -8.38
C ARG A 196 3.03 10.34 -8.48
N ASP A 197 2.51 10.56 -9.68
CA ASP A 197 1.56 11.64 -9.96
C ASP A 197 0.08 11.16 -9.94
N CYS A 198 -0.16 9.83 -9.91
CA CYS A 198 -1.47 9.19 -9.69
C CYS A 198 -1.74 8.88 -8.20
#